data_AF-A0A4Z0D4N6-F1
#
_entry.id   AF-A0A4Z0D4N6-F1
#
_cell.length_a   1.000
_cell.length_b   1.000
_cell.length_c   1.000
_cell.angle_alpha   90.00
_cell.angle_beta   90.00
_cell.angle_gamma   90.00
#
_symmetry.space_group_name_H-M   'P 1'
#
loop_
_entity.id
_entity.type
_entity.pdbx_description
1 polymer ?
#
loop_
_entity_poly.entity_id
_entity_poly.type
_entity_poly.pdbx_seq_one_letter_code
_entity_poly.pdbx_strand_id
1 'polypeptide(L)'
;MLKECLKLISEGSVKSAKDIAKKLNISEDEADLLIDHLKQMGYLEKDMSDFSCEGKCFGCNLANCPTNSIITFRLSDKGIKYIKNI
;
A
#
# COMPACT_ATOMS: atom_id res chain seq x y z
N MET A 1 13.79 2.29 8.87
CA MET A 1 12.38 1.86 8.80
C MET A 1 11.52 2.74 7.89
N LEU A 2 11.17 4.00 8.25
CA LEU A 2 10.26 4.83 7.45
C LEU A 2 10.81 5.16 6.03
N LYS A 3 12.08 5.59 5.96
CA LYS A 3 12.78 5.85 4.68
C LYS A 3 12.86 4.60 3.80
N GLU A 4 13.15 3.45 4.39
CA GLU A 4 13.28 2.18 3.67
C GLU A 4 11.93 1.71 3.12
N CYS A 5 10.86 1.85 3.90
CA CYS A 5 9.51 1.56 3.43
C CYS A 5 9.15 2.42 2.21
N LEU A 6 9.38 3.75 2.28
CA LEU A 6 9.14 4.65 1.15
C LEU A 6 9.99 4.31 -0.08
N LYS A 7 11.24 3.90 0.12
CA LYS A 7 12.12 3.45 -0.97
C LYS A 7 11.59 2.16 -1.63
N LEU A 8 11.20 1.18 -0.83
CA LEU A 8 10.61 -0.08 -1.32
C LEU A 8 9.34 0.17 -2.14
N ILE A 9 8.50 1.11 -1.68
CA ILE A 9 7.29 1.54 -2.40
C ILE A 9 7.67 2.26 -3.70
N SER A 10 8.66 3.17 -3.66
CA SER A 10 9.14 3.89 -4.85
C SER A 10 9.68 2.98 -5.94
N GLU A 11 10.32 1.88 -5.55
CA GLU A 11 10.91 0.90 -6.46
C GLU A 11 9.85 -0.06 -7.03
N GLY A 12 8.59 0.03 -6.59
CA GLY A 12 7.54 -0.92 -6.94
C GLY A 12 7.78 -2.33 -6.40
N SER A 13 8.69 -2.46 -5.43
CA SER A 13 9.15 -3.73 -4.86
C SER A 13 8.17 -4.33 -3.86
N VAL A 14 7.17 -3.57 -3.41
CA VAL A 14 6.16 -4.00 -2.42
C VAL A 14 4.77 -3.65 -2.92
N LYS A 15 3.83 -4.60 -2.77
CA LYS A 15 2.44 -4.45 -3.22
C LYS A 15 1.43 -4.70 -2.09
N SER A 16 1.90 -5.00 -0.89
CA SER A 16 1.07 -5.30 0.28
C SER A 16 1.82 -5.03 1.59
N ALA A 17 1.09 -4.89 2.70
CA ALA A 17 1.67 -4.81 4.04
C ALA A 17 2.53 -6.05 4.35
N LYS A 18 2.11 -7.23 3.89
CA LYS A 18 2.85 -8.49 3.98
C LYS A 18 4.22 -8.43 3.28
N ASP A 19 4.31 -7.79 2.11
CA ASP A 19 5.59 -7.63 1.41
C ASP A 19 6.52 -6.69 2.17
N ILE A 20 5.97 -5.61 2.75
CA ILE A 20 6.70 -4.66 3.59
C ILE A 20 7.22 -5.37 4.85
N ALA A 21 6.36 -6.13 5.53
CA ALA A 21 6.69 -6.92 6.71
C ALA A 21 7.86 -7.87 6.44
N LYS A 22 7.80 -8.62 5.34
CA LYS A 22 8.89 -9.53 4.92
C LYS A 22 10.18 -8.81 4.61
N LYS A 23 10.13 -7.69 3.87
CA LYS A 23 11.34 -6.97 3.45
C LYS A 23 11.99 -6.19 4.58
N LEU A 24 11.21 -5.70 5.54
CA LEU A 24 11.71 -4.98 6.72
C LEU A 24 11.92 -5.89 7.93
N ASN A 25 11.58 -7.18 7.82
CA ASN A 25 11.66 -8.18 8.89
C ASN A 25 10.90 -7.74 10.17
N ILE A 26 9.67 -7.25 9.98
CA ILE A 26 8.74 -6.83 11.03
C ILE A 26 7.45 -7.66 10.95
N SER A 27 6.58 -7.56 11.97
CA SER A 27 5.26 -8.19 11.91
C SER A 27 4.34 -7.52 10.88
N GLU A 28 3.30 -8.24 10.43
CA GLU A 28 2.30 -7.68 9.52
C GLU A 28 1.55 -6.51 10.19
N ASP A 29 1.23 -6.61 11.48
CA ASP A 29 0.60 -5.54 12.26
C ASP A 29 1.47 -4.27 12.33
N GLU A 30 2.79 -4.42 12.52
CA GLU A 30 3.72 -3.29 12.50
C GLU A 30 3.82 -2.66 11.10
N ALA A 31 3.76 -3.46 10.04
CA ALA A 31 3.76 -2.97 8.67
C ALA A 31 2.49 -2.17 8.36
N ASP A 32 1.32 -2.62 8.81
CA ASP A 32 0.05 -1.90 8.68
C ASP A 32 0.09 -0.56 9.43
N LEU A 33 0.54 -0.55 10.68
CA LEU A 33 0.71 0.69 11.45
C LEU A 33 1.67 1.67 10.76
N LEU A 34 2.76 1.16 10.17
CA LEU A 34 3.73 1.97 9.42
C LEU A 34 3.09 2.59 8.18
N ILE A 35 2.28 1.83 7.43
CA ILE A 35 1.54 2.33 6.26
C ILE A 35 0.56 3.42 6.69
N ASP A 36 -0.20 3.21 7.77
CA ASP A 36 -1.17 4.18 8.27
C ASP A 36 -0.49 5.49 8.67
N HIS A 37 0.63 5.41 9.39
CA HIS A 37 1.44 6.59 9.69
C HIS A 37 1.91 7.30 8.42
N LEU A 38 2.40 6.58 7.41
CA LEU A 38 2.83 7.17 6.15
C LEU A 38 1.68 7.87 5.39
N LYS A 39 0.47 7.31 5.43
CA LYS A 39 -0.75 7.92 4.89
C LYS A 39 -1.14 9.18 5.66
N GLN A 40 -1.14 9.13 6.99
CA GLN A 40 -1.47 10.29 7.85
C GLN A 40 -0.46 11.43 7.68
N MET A 41 0.81 11.10 7.50
CA MET A 41 1.87 12.08 7.23
C MET A 41 1.82 12.63 5.79
N GLY A 42 0.97 12.06 4.93
CA GLY A 42 0.80 12.47 3.54
C GLY A 42 1.96 12.07 2.63
N TYR A 43 2.73 11.03 2.98
CA TYR A 43 3.77 10.47 2.11
C TYR A 43 3.22 9.45 1.11
N LEU A 44 2.11 8.81 1.45
CA LEU A 44 1.34 7.96 0.55
C LEU A 44 0.07 8.69 0.14
N GLU A 45 -0.33 8.49 -1.12
CA GLU A 45 -1.67 8.85 -1.55
C GLU A 45 -2.67 7.97 -0.79
N LYS A 46 -3.74 8.58 -0.28
CA LYS A 46 -4.86 7.82 0.26
C LYS A 46 -5.53 7.17 -0.95
N ASP A 47 -5.50 5.84 -1.01
CA ASP A 47 -6.37 5.07 -1.90
C ASP A 47 -7.81 5.52 -1.63
N MET A 48 -8.36 6.38 -2.50
CA MET A 48 -9.81 6.61 -2.61
C MET A 48 -10.47 5.54 -3.49
N SER A 49 -9.80 4.40 -3.63
CA SER A 49 -10.35 3.19 -4.21
C SER A 49 -11.20 2.51 -3.14
N ASP A 50 -12.33 3.16 -2.84
CA ASP A 50 -13.59 2.45 -2.57
C ASP A 50 -13.94 1.65 -3.83
N PHE A 51 -13.12 0.66 -4.21
CA PHE A 51 -13.58 -0.46 -5.02
C PHE A 51 -14.41 -1.35 -4.09
N SER A 52 -15.51 -0.77 -3.60
CA SER A 52 -16.71 -1.56 -3.38
C SER A 52 -17.01 -2.18 -4.74
N CYS A 53 -16.87 -3.49 -4.84
CA CYS A 53 -17.30 -4.21 -6.03
C CYS A 53 -18.82 -4.00 -6.10
N GLU A 54 -19.27 -3.00 -6.86
CA GLU A 54 -20.68 -2.74 -7.16
C GLU A 54 -21.19 -3.79 -8.17
N GLY A 55 -21.00 -5.06 -7.85
CA GLY A 55 -21.95 -6.12 -8.12
C GLY A 55 -22.33 -6.45 -9.56
N LYS A 56 -21.51 -6.20 -10.60
CA LYS A 56 -21.78 -6.73 -11.96
C LYS A 56 -20.51 -7.09 -12.74
N CYS A 57 -19.76 -8.09 -12.29
CA CYS A 57 -18.83 -8.80 -13.17
C CYS A 57 -19.60 -9.89 -13.94
N PHE A 58 -19.57 -9.83 -15.27
CA PHE A 58 -20.35 -10.63 -16.23
C PHE A 58 -19.95 -12.12 -16.28
N GLY A 59 -19.82 -12.79 -15.13
CA GLY A 59 -19.52 -14.22 -15.05
C GLY A 59 -18.78 -14.72 -13.81
N CYS A 60 -18.62 -13.91 -12.75
CA CYS A 60 -17.87 -14.32 -11.57
C CYS A 60 -18.80 -14.83 -10.46
N ASN A 61 -18.64 -16.10 -10.04
CA ASN A 61 -19.29 -16.63 -8.84
C ASN A 61 -18.73 -15.91 -7.61
N LEU A 62 -19.56 -15.08 -6.97
CA LEU A 62 -19.19 -14.15 -5.89
C LEU A 62 -18.57 -14.84 -4.64
N ALA A 63 -18.67 -16.16 -4.52
CA ALA A 63 -18.22 -16.92 -3.36
C ALA A 63 -16.68 -16.96 -3.17
N ASN A 64 -15.89 -16.66 -4.21
CA ASN A 64 -14.44 -16.80 -4.14
C ASN A 64 -13.68 -15.68 -4.87
N CYS A 65 -14.31 -14.50 -5.03
CA CYS A 65 -13.58 -13.33 -5.47
C CYS A 65 -12.73 -12.88 -4.27
N PRO A 66 -11.39 -13.01 -4.31
CA PRO A 66 -10.60 -12.35 -3.31
C PRO A 66 -10.83 -10.86 -3.53
N THR A 67 -11.61 -10.23 -2.67
CA THR A 67 -11.54 -8.80 -2.38
C THR A 67 -10.17 -8.46 -1.78
N ASN A 68 -9.11 -9.04 -2.32
CA ASN A 68 -7.76 -8.53 -2.19
C ASN A 68 -7.77 -7.27 -3.03
N SER A 69 -8.29 -6.19 -2.44
CA SER A 69 -7.96 -4.84 -2.82
C SER A 69 -6.45 -4.85 -3.09
N ILE A 70 -6.06 -4.76 -4.35
CA ILE A 70 -4.66 -4.62 -4.72
C ILE A 70 -4.32 -3.20 -4.31
N ILE A 71 -4.04 -3.00 -3.02
CA ILE A 71 -3.64 -1.71 -2.46
C ILE A 71 -2.32 -1.38 -3.13
N THR A 72 -2.40 -0.57 -4.17
CA THR A 72 -1.23 -0.20 -4.95
C THR A 72 -0.68 1.05 -4.26
N PHE A 73 0.22 0.87 -3.30
CA PHE A 73 0.80 2.00 -2.57
C PHE A 73 1.42 2.99 -3.57
N ARG A 74 0.82 4.17 -3.69
CA ARG A 74 1.34 5.25 -4.53
C ARG A 74 1.95 6.33 -3.64
N LEU A 75 3.17 6.74 -3.96
CA LEU A 75 3.81 7.87 -3.30
C LEU A 75 3.11 9.16 -3.70
N SER A 76 2.84 10.03 -2.73
CA SER A 76 2.42 11.40 -3.00
C SER A 76 3.59 12.23 -3.51
N ASP A 77 3.33 13.44 -4.02
CA ASP A 77 4.38 14.41 -4.36
C ASP A 77 5.33 14.70 -3.19
N LYS A 78 4.80 14.70 -1.96
CA LYS A 78 5.60 14.87 -0.74
C LYS A 78 6.51 13.66 -0.53
N GLY A 79 6.00 12.43 -0.71
CA GLY A 79 6.79 11.20 -0.64
C GLY A 79 7.91 11.17 -1.67
N ILE A 80 7.62 11.55 -2.92
CA ILE A 80 8.60 11.61 -4.01
C ILE A 80 9.68 12.65 -3.70
N LYS A 81 9.29 13.86 -3.28
CA LYS A 81 10.24 14.90 -2.87
C LYS A 81 11.09 14.47 -1.68
N TYR A 82 10.50 13.76 -0.71
CA TYR A 82 11.24 13.26 0.43
C TYR A 82 12.35 12.30 -0.03
N ILE A 83 12.05 11.30 -0.88
CA ILE A 83 13.07 10.37 -1.38
C ILE A 83 14.16 11.07 -2.19
N LYS A 84 13.81 12.07 -3.01
CA LYS A 84 14.77 12.82 -3.84
C LYS A 84 15.75 13.70 -3.06
N ASN A 85 15.44 14.05 -1.81
CA ASN A 85 16.24 14.94 -0.97
C ASN A 85 17.11 14.20 0.07
N ILE A 86 17.28 12.87 -0.06
CA ILE A 86 18.05 12.03 0.87
C ILE A 86 18.91 11.02 0.10
#